data_AF-A0A429F1U0-F1
#
_entry.id   AF-A0A429F1U0-F1
#
_cell.length_a   1.000
_cell.length_b   1.000
_cell.length_c   1.000
_cell.angle_alpha   90.00
_cell.angle_beta   90.00
_cell.angle_gamma   90.00
#
_symmetry.space_group_name_H-M   'P 1'
#
loop_
_entity.id
_entity.type
_entity.pdbx_description
1 polymer ?
#
loop_
_entity_poly.entity_id
_entity_poly.type
_entity_poly.pdbx_seq_one_letter_code
_entity_poly.pdbx_strand_id
1 'polypeptide(L)' 'MNDKAENKVEELKGKAKEAAGDATDNEQWQTEGKAEQGKANVKQAGEKIKDAVKGVRD' A
#
# COMPACT_ATOMS: atom_id res chain seq x y z
N MET A 1 20.03 17.07 17.09
CA MET A 1 19.40 16.12 18.04
C MET A 1 17.88 15.98 17.82
N ASN A 2 17.27 16.80 16.95
CA ASN A 2 15.84 16.79 16.65
C ASN A 2 15.42 15.62 15.74
N ASP A 3 16.24 15.30 14.73
CA ASP A 3 15.89 14.33 13.68
C ASP A 3 15.74 12.87 14.16
N LYS A 4 16.47 12.48 15.22
CA LYS A 4 16.35 11.13 15.80
C LYS A 4 15.11 10.97 16.67
N ALA A 5 14.67 12.05 17.31
CA ALA A 5 13.47 12.03 18.14
C ALA A 5 12.23 11.99 17.25
N GLU A 6 12.21 12.81 16.19
CA GLU A 6 11.10 12.85 15.22
C GLU A 6 10.93 11.52 14.49
N ASN A 7 12.01 10.91 13.99
CA ASN A 7 11.93 9.58 13.36
C ASN A 7 11.37 8.51 14.31
N LYS A 8 11.79 8.53 15.59
CA LYS A 8 11.37 7.53 16.57
C LYS A 8 9.92 7.75 17.02
N VAL A 9 9.47 9.00 17.04
CA VAL A 9 8.07 9.38 17.30
C VAL A 9 7.17 8.97 16.13
N GLU A 10 7.60 9.18 14.89
CA GLU A 10 6.87 8.72 13.71
C GLU A 10 6.77 7.20 13.65
N GLU A 11 7.85 6.48 13.98
CA GLU A 11 7.85 5.02 14.02
C GLU A 11 6.91 4.47 15.12
N LEU A 12 6.92 5.09 16.31
CA LEU A 12 5.99 4.78 17.40
C LEU A 12 4.54 5.07 17.03
N LYS A 13 4.29 6.20 16.36
CA LYS A 13 2.95 6.60 15.90
C LYS A 13 2.45 5.65 14.82
N GLY A 14 3.32 5.19 13.92
CA GLY A 14 3.04 4.18 12.92
C GLY A 14 2.63 2.86 13.56
N LYS A 15 3.44 2.32 14.46
CA LYS A 15 3.14 1.08 15.21
C LYS A 15 1.87 1.18 16.04
N ALA A 16 1.63 2.33 16.67
CA ALA A 16 0.39 2.56 17.42
C ALA A 16 -0.84 2.57 16.50
N LYS A 17 -0.73 3.15 15.30
CA LYS A 17 -1.81 3.18 14.30
C LYS A 17 -2.06 1.80 13.70
N GLU A 18 -1.01 1.03 13.49
CA GLU A 18 -1.07 -0.36 13.00
C GLU A 18 -1.72 -1.25 14.06
N ALA A 19 -1.26 -1.19 15.31
CA ALA A 19 -1.84 -1.93 16.43
C ALA A 19 -3.29 -1.51 16.74
N ALA A 20 -3.60 -0.20 16.64
CA ALA A 20 -4.97 0.27 16.79
C ALA A 20 -5.85 -0.17 15.62
N GLY A 21 -5.33 -0.18 14.39
CA GLY A 21 -6.04 -0.68 13.21
C GLY A 21 -6.34 -2.18 13.30
N ASP A 22 -5.39 -2.95 13.81
CA ASP A 22 -5.52 -4.40 14.05
C ASP A 22 -6.49 -4.68 15.21
N ALA A 23 -6.38 -3.94 16.33
CA ALA A 23 -7.23 -4.12 17.52
C ALA A 23 -8.66 -3.56 17.37
N THR A 24 -8.88 -2.59 16.49
CA THR A 24 -10.22 -2.04 16.22
C THR A 24 -11.00 -2.89 15.23
N ASP A 25 -10.41 -4.00 14.72
CA ASP A 25 -11.04 -4.90 13.76
C ASP A 25 -11.71 -4.13 12.61
N ASN A 26 -10.98 -3.13 12.10
CA ASN A 26 -11.47 -2.28 11.03
C ASN A 26 -11.29 -3.05 9.72
N GLU A 27 -12.08 -4.11 9.56
CA GLU A 27 -12.13 -4.99 8.39
C GLU A 27 -12.22 -4.18 7.10
N GLN A 28 -12.84 -3.01 7.15
CA GLN A 28 -12.89 -2.04 6.06
C GLN A 28 -11.50 -1.52 5.62
N TRP A 29 -10.58 -1.21 6.54
CA TRP A 29 -9.24 -0.70 6.21
C TRP A 29 -8.29 -1.81 5.76
N GLN A 30 -8.37 -3.01 6.36
CA GLN A 30 -7.66 -4.18 5.83
C GLN A 30 -8.18 -4.59 4.45
N THR A 31 -9.50 -4.49 4.23
CA THR A 31 -10.13 -4.80 2.94
C THR A 31 -9.81 -3.75 1.90
N GLU A 32 -9.85 -2.46 2.22
CA GLU A 32 -9.41 -1.38 1.32
C GLU A 32 -7.93 -1.55 0.97
N GLY A 33 -7.05 -1.83 1.92
CA GLY A 33 -5.62 -2.07 1.66
C GLY A 33 -5.38 -3.29 0.75
N LYS A 34 -6.06 -4.42 1.00
CA LYS A 34 -5.97 -5.60 0.13
C LYS A 34 -6.60 -5.36 -1.24
N ALA A 35 -7.72 -4.65 -1.32
CA ALA A 35 -8.38 -4.31 -2.57
C ALA A 35 -7.54 -3.36 -3.41
N GLU A 36 -6.84 -2.41 -2.77
CA GLU A 36 -5.94 -1.47 -3.43
C GLU A 36 -4.66 -2.16 -3.91
N GLN A 37 -4.08 -3.06 -3.12
CA GLN A 37 -3.00 -3.93 -3.58
C GLN A 37 -3.41 -4.84 -4.74
N GLY A 38 -4.61 -5.42 -4.69
CA GLY A 38 -5.16 -6.23 -5.78
C GLY A 38 -5.36 -5.41 -7.05
N LYS A 39 -5.93 -4.20 -6.94
CA LYS A 39 -6.10 -3.28 -8.07
C LYS A 39 -4.77 -2.85 -8.68
N ALA A 40 -3.76 -2.56 -7.87
CA ALA A 40 -2.43 -2.19 -8.35
C ALA A 40 -1.78 -3.32 -9.17
N ASN A 41 -1.83 -4.55 -8.68
CA ASN A 41 -1.32 -5.72 -9.40
C ASN A 41 -2.07 -5.97 -10.72
N VAL A 42 -3.41 -5.84 -10.72
CA VAL A 42 -4.22 -5.97 -11.93
C VAL A 42 -3.90 -4.87 -12.94
N LYS A 43 -3.72 -3.63 -12.48
CA LYS A 43 -3.32 -2.50 -13.34
C LYS A 43 -1.95 -2.75 -13.97
N GLN A 44 -0.95 -3.14 -13.18
CA GLN A 44 0.39 -3.41 -13.70
C GLN A 44 0.41 -4.59 -14.69
N ALA A 45 -0.35 -5.67 -14.42
CA ALA A 45 -0.48 -6.78 -15.35
C ALA A 45 -1.17 -6.35 -16.65
N GLY A 46 -2.25 -5.54 -16.55
CA GLY A 46 -2.96 -5.00 -17.70
C GLY A 46 -2.10 -4.05 -18.53
N GLU A 47 -1.30 -3.18 -17.90
CA GLU A 47 -0.37 -2.30 -18.60
C GLU A 47 0.72 -3.09 -19.31
N LYS A 48 1.32 -4.11 -18.67
CA LYS A 48 2.31 -4.98 -19.35
C LYS A 48 1.74 -5.68 -20.58
N ILE A 49 0.51 -6.20 -20.48
CA ILE A 49 -0.17 -6.83 -21.62
C ILE A 49 -0.43 -5.80 -22.72
N LYS A 50 -0.92 -4.61 -22.37
CA LYS A 50 -1.21 -3.54 -23.33
C LYS A 50 0.05 -3.05 -24.02
N ASP A 51 1.17 -2.94 -23.29
CA ASP A 51 2.46 -2.51 -23.81
C ASP A 51 3.06 -3.57 -24.77
N ALA A 52 3.00 -4.85 -24.39
CA ALA A 52 3.42 -5.95 -25.27
C ALA A 52 2.58 -6.03 -26.56
N VAL A 53 1.26 -5.84 -26.47
CA VAL A 53 0.37 -5.81 -27.64
C VAL A 53 0.67 -4.60 -28.53
N LYS A 54 1.02 -3.46 -27.93
CA LYS A 54 1.39 -2.25 -28.68
C LYS A 54 2.75 -2.42 -29.37
N GLY A 55 3.74 -3.00 -28.69
CA GLY A 55 5.07 -3.27 -29.25
C GLY A 55 5.12 -4.34 -30.34
N VAL A 56 4.14 -5.26 -30.40
CA VAL A 56 4.00 -6.25 -31.50
C VAL A 56 3.28 -5.66 -32.72
N ARG A 57 2.58 -4.53 -32.55
CA ARG A 57 1.77 -3.90 -33.59
C ARG A 57 2.43 -2.66 -34.22
N ASP A 58 3.64 -2.32 -33.78
CA ASP A 58 4.52 -1.29 -34.37
C ASP A 58 5.47 -1.92 -35.40
#